data_AF-A0A542N0P8-F1
#
_entry.id   AF-A0A542N0P8-F1
#
_cell.length_a   1.000
_cell.length_b   1.000
_cell.length_c   1.000
_cell.angle_alpha   90.00
_cell.angle_beta   90.00
_cell.angle_gamma   90.00
#
_symmetry.space_group_name_H-M   'P 1'
#
loop_
_entity.id
_entity.type
_entity.pdbx_description
1 polymer ?
#
loop_
_entity_poly.entity_id
_entity_poly.type
_entity_poly.pdbx_seq_one_letter_code
_entity_poly.pdbx_strand_id
1 'polypeptide(L)'
;MTAQRADKAHERLLEGMVERTPGCKGIDAFTADRLTRDDIAALKPICTACDLRLLCAAYADAARPRVGFWAGRYYGPKNRSGEKAA
;
A
#
# COMPACT_ATOMS: atom_id res chain seq x y z
N MET A 1 11.54 -6.98 -18.75
CA MET A 1 10.53 -6.00 -19.22
C MET A 1 9.51 -5.56 -18.14
N THR A 2 9.52 -6.11 -16.93
CA THR A 2 8.60 -5.74 -15.83
C THR A 2 8.96 -4.44 -15.12
N ALA A 3 10.27 -4.14 -14.98
CA ALA A 3 10.75 -2.92 -14.33
C ALA A 3 10.18 -1.63 -14.96
N GLN A 4 10.14 -1.57 -16.30
CA GLN A 4 9.65 -0.38 -17.01
C GLN A 4 8.15 -0.11 -16.83
N ARG A 5 7.33 -1.13 -16.51
CA ARG A 5 5.92 -0.92 -16.15
C ARG A 5 5.76 -0.39 -14.73
N ALA A 6 6.60 -0.88 -13.81
CA ALA A 6 6.64 -0.40 -12.44
C ALA A 6 7.11 1.05 -12.36
N ASP A 7 8.17 1.43 -13.10
CA ASP A 7 8.64 2.82 -13.21
C ASP A 7 7.54 3.76 -13.71
N LYS A 8 6.91 3.46 -14.83
CA LYS A 8 5.82 4.30 -15.36
C LYS A 8 4.64 4.42 -14.41
N ALA A 9 4.27 3.32 -13.72
CA ALA A 9 3.20 3.36 -12.74
C ALA A 9 3.58 4.18 -11.50
N HIS A 10 4.85 4.12 -11.10
CA HIS A 10 5.41 4.92 -10.02
C HIS A 10 5.42 6.41 -10.36
N GLU A 11 5.87 6.78 -11.56
CA GLU A 11 5.85 8.18 -12.04
C GLU A 11 4.44 8.77 -11.99
N ARG A 12 3.43 8.03 -12.49
CA ARG A 12 2.02 8.47 -12.44
C ARG A 12 1.48 8.58 -11.01
N LEU A 13 1.90 7.68 -10.13
CA LEU A 13 1.54 7.76 -8.72
C LEU A 13 2.16 9.00 -8.07
N LEU A 14 3.44 9.27 -8.31
CA LEU A 14 4.14 10.45 -7.79
C LEU A 14 3.50 11.74 -8.28
N GLU A 15 3.15 11.84 -9.56
CA GLU A 15 2.41 12.97 -10.13
C GLU A 15 1.09 13.19 -9.38
N GLY A 16 0.29 12.13 -9.22
CA GLY A 16 -0.98 12.22 -8.48
C GLY A 16 -0.81 12.63 -7.02
N MET A 17 0.29 12.23 -6.36
CA MET A 17 0.62 12.62 -4.97
C MET A 17 1.09 14.08 -4.85
N VAL A 18 1.65 14.64 -5.91
CA VAL A 18 1.98 16.08 -5.99
C VAL A 18 0.69 16.90 -6.13
N GLU A 19 -0.23 16.46 -6.98
CA GLU A 19 -1.51 17.16 -7.20
C GLU A 19 -2.47 17.03 -6.01
N ARG A 20 -2.49 15.87 -5.35
CA ARG A 20 -3.39 15.58 -4.23
C ARG A 20 -2.61 14.96 -3.10
N THR A 21 -2.68 15.59 -1.92
CA THR A 21 -2.09 15.01 -0.71
C THR A 21 -2.89 13.75 -0.33
N PRO A 22 -2.30 12.55 -0.41
CA PRO A 22 -3.02 11.34 -0.05
C PRO A 22 -3.18 11.25 1.46
N GLY A 23 -4.29 10.66 1.93
CA GLY A 23 -4.54 10.45 3.35
C GLY A 23 -3.51 9.55 4.05
N CYS A 24 -2.71 8.80 3.29
CA CYS A 24 -1.62 7.99 3.82
C CYS A 24 -0.29 8.76 4.03
N LYS A 25 -0.19 10.02 3.58
CA LYS A 25 1.05 10.81 3.71
C LYS A 25 1.37 11.06 5.18
N GLY A 26 2.61 10.77 5.58
CA GLY A 26 3.09 10.96 6.96
C GLY A 26 2.66 9.86 7.93
N ILE A 27 2.06 8.77 7.44
CA ILE A 27 1.71 7.61 8.26
C ILE A 27 2.72 6.49 7.96
N ASP A 28 3.72 6.33 8.84
CA ASP A 28 4.80 5.34 8.68
C ASP A 28 4.30 3.89 8.56
N ALA A 29 3.12 3.60 9.12
CA ALA A 29 2.51 2.29 9.03
C ALA A 29 2.19 1.86 7.57
N PHE A 30 2.07 2.79 6.61
CA PHE A 30 1.90 2.40 5.20
C PHE A 30 3.18 1.82 4.57
N THR A 31 4.36 2.18 5.07
CA THR A 31 5.65 1.70 4.57
C THR A 31 6.34 0.72 5.52
N ALA A 32 5.74 0.43 6.68
CA ALA A 32 6.29 -0.46 7.67
C ALA A 32 6.55 -1.89 7.13
N ASP A 33 7.67 -2.48 7.57
CA ASP A 33 8.05 -3.85 7.22
C ASP A 33 7.08 -4.90 7.77
N ARG A 34 6.47 -4.61 8.93
CA ARG A 34 5.55 -5.49 9.64
C ARG A 34 4.33 -4.72 10.08
N LEU A 35 3.16 -5.28 9.76
CA LEU A 35 1.87 -4.80 10.23
C LEU A 35 1.12 -5.91 10.97
N THR A 36 0.48 -5.53 12.07
CA THR A 36 -0.46 -6.39 12.78
C THR A 36 -1.82 -6.37 12.08
N ARG A 37 -2.75 -7.24 12.52
CA ARG A 37 -4.12 -7.22 12.00
C ARG A 37 -4.84 -5.92 12.36
N ASP A 38 -4.55 -5.36 13.52
CA ASP A 38 -5.13 -4.10 14.00
C ASP A 38 -4.66 -2.92 13.14
N ASP A 39 -3.35 -2.86 12.85
CA ASP A 39 -2.81 -1.85 11.93
C ASP A 39 -3.48 -1.94 10.55
N ILE A 40 -3.61 -3.16 10.01
CA ILE A 40 -4.29 -3.36 8.72
C ILE A 40 -5.74 -2.87 8.78
N ALA A 41 -6.46 -3.15 9.87
CA ALA A 41 -7.83 -2.70 10.06
C ALA A 41 -7.93 -1.16 10.12
N ALA A 42 -6.98 -0.49 10.79
CA ALA A 42 -6.91 0.96 10.89
C ALA A 42 -6.50 1.64 9.57
N LEU A 43 -5.57 1.05 8.80
CA LEU A 43 -5.08 1.61 7.54
C LEU A 43 -6.05 1.40 6.37
N LYS A 44 -6.84 0.32 6.41
CA LYS A 44 -7.80 -0.01 5.36
C LYS A 44 -8.78 1.13 5.02
N PRO A 45 -9.51 1.75 5.97
CA PRO A 45 -10.44 2.83 5.66
C PRO A 45 -9.73 4.03 5.03
N ILE A 46 -8.56 4.42 5.55
CA ILE A 46 -7.73 5.52 5.01
C ILE A 46 -7.34 5.23 3.56
N CYS A 47 -6.89 4.00 3.29
CA CYS A 47 -6.50 3.60 1.95
C CYS A 47 -7.68 3.50 0.98
N THR A 48 -8.84 3.02 1.45
CA THR A 48 -10.04 2.90 0.61
C THR A 48 -10.67 4.24 0.25
N ALA A 49 -10.50 5.25 1.09
CA ALA A 49 -10.98 6.62 0.86
C ALA A 49 -10.05 7.44 -0.06
N CYS A 50 -8.85 6.94 -0.38
CA CYS A 50 -7.88 7.68 -1.17
C CYS A 50 -8.21 7.61 -2.68
N ASP A 51 -8.31 8.76 -3.35
CA ASP A 51 -8.54 8.85 -4.80
C ASP A 51 -7.40 8.24 -5.64
N LEU A 52 -6.18 8.24 -5.09
CA LEU A 52 -5.00 7.66 -5.76
C LEU A 52 -4.93 6.13 -5.64
N ARG A 53 -5.94 5.48 -5.02
CA ARG A 53 -5.95 4.03 -4.79
C ARG A 53 -5.75 3.21 -6.06
N LEU A 54 -6.33 3.65 -7.18
CA LEU A 54 -6.16 2.97 -8.48
C LEU A 54 -4.72 3.04 -9.00
N LEU A 55 -4.05 4.18 -8.84
CA LEU A 55 -2.64 4.37 -9.22
C LEU A 55 -1.73 3.55 -8.30
N CYS A 56 -2.01 3.54 -6.99
CA CYS A 56 -1.34 2.67 -6.02
C CYS A 56 -1.49 1.19 -6.40
N ALA A 57 -2.66 0.76 -6.87
CA ALA A 57 -2.90 -0.63 -7.26
C ALA A 57 -2.09 -1.00 -8.50
N ALA A 58 -2.05 -0.13 -9.51
CA ALA A 58 -1.26 -0.35 -10.72
C ALA A 58 0.23 -0.46 -10.44
N TYR A 59 0.76 0.43 -9.57
CA TYR A 59 2.14 0.33 -9.12
C TYR A 59 2.40 -0.96 -8.33
N ALA A 60 1.56 -1.28 -7.36
CA ALA A 60 1.74 -2.47 -6.51
C ALA A 60 1.66 -3.78 -7.30
N ASP A 61 0.80 -3.87 -8.32
CA ASP A 61 0.71 -5.03 -9.21
C ASP A 61 1.98 -5.21 -10.05
N ALA A 62 2.51 -4.11 -10.61
CA ALA A 62 3.69 -4.14 -11.45
C ALA A 62 5.00 -4.33 -10.65
N ALA A 63 5.15 -3.60 -9.54
CA ALA A 63 6.35 -3.59 -8.72
C ALA A 63 6.43 -4.77 -7.75
N ARG A 64 5.27 -5.30 -7.32
CA ARG A 64 5.13 -6.30 -6.25
C ARG A 64 6.02 -5.98 -5.05
N PRO A 65 5.71 -4.93 -4.28
CA PRO A 65 6.47 -4.53 -3.09
C PRO A 65 6.66 -5.72 -2.15
N ARG A 66 7.80 -5.77 -1.45
CA ARG A 66 8.06 -6.83 -0.45
C ARG A 66 7.49 -6.53 0.93
N VAL A 67 7.08 -5.28 1.17
CA VAL A 67 6.63 -4.75 2.46
C VAL A 67 5.64 -3.59 2.27
N GLY A 68 4.98 -3.19 3.36
CA GLY A 68 4.04 -2.07 3.40
C GLY A 68 2.60 -2.41 3.01
N PHE A 69 1.74 -1.40 3.07
CA PHE A 69 0.32 -1.47 2.76
C PHE A 69 0.00 -0.64 1.52
N TRP A 70 -0.42 -1.30 0.45
CA TRP A 70 -0.61 -0.69 -0.87
C TRP A 70 -2.00 -1.00 -1.41
N ALA A 71 -2.75 0.04 -1.79
CA ALA A 71 -4.08 -0.06 -2.42
C ALA A 71 -5.10 -0.97 -1.68
N GLY A 72 -4.99 -1.05 -0.35
CA GLY A 72 -5.86 -1.88 0.49
C GLY A 72 -5.32 -3.29 0.76
N ARG A 73 -4.07 -3.58 0.35
CA ARG A 73 -3.43 -4.88 0.52
C ARG A 73 -2.09 -4.75 1.23
N TYR A 74 -1.85 -5.59 2.22
CA TYR A 74 -0.54 -5.73 2.85
C TYR A 74 0.37 -6.64 2.02
N TYR A 75 1.61 -6.19 1.80
CA TYR A 75 2.62 -6.87 0.98
C TYR A 75 3.80 -7.46 1.78
N GLY A 76 3.78 -7.36 3.11
CA GLY A 76 4.84 -7.90 3.95
C GLY A 76 4.71 -9.40 4.28
N PRO A 77 5.70 -9.94 5.01
CA PRO A 77 5.65 -11.31 5.48
C PRO A 77 4.39 -11.52 6.31
N LYS A 78 3.62 -12.56 5.97
CA LYS A 78 2.49 -12.98 6.80
C LYS A 78 3.04 -13.31 8.18
N ASN A 79 2.66 -12.54 9.19
CA ASN A 79 2.74 -13.01 10.55
C ASN A 79 1.97 -14.33 10.61
N ARG A 80 2.70 -15.45 10.75
CA ARG A 80 2.13 -16.76 11.11
C ARG A 80 1.67 -16.69 12.58
N SER A 81 0.80 -15.75 12.88
CA SER A 81 0.01 -15.71 14.10
C SER A 81 -1.41 -16.00 13.66
N GLY A 82 -1.65 -17.29 13.42
CA GLY A 82 -2.98 -17.84 13.56
C GLY A 82 -3.34 -17.76 15.03
N GLU A 83 -3.85 -16.60 15.47
CA GLU A 83 -4.67 -16.57 16.66
C GLU A 83 -6.06 -17.01 16.22
N LYS A 84 -6.41 -18.23 16.63
CA LYS A 84 -7.79 -18.73 16.57
C LYS A 84 -8.64 -17.73 17.35
N ALA A 85 -9.63 -17.13 16.70
CA ALA A 85 -10.81 -16.65 17.40
C ALA A 85 -11.52 -17.90 17.94
N ALA A 86 -11.40 -18.12 19.25
CA ALA A 86 -12.23 -19.05 20.01
C ALA A 86 -13.37 -18.24 20.64
#